data_AF-A0A9N8RJP8-F1
#
_entry.id   AF-A0A9N8RJP8-F1
#
_cell.length_a   1.000
_cell.length_b   1.000
_cell.length_c   1.000
_cell.angle_alpha   90.00
_cell.angle_beta   90.00
_cell.angle_gamma   90.00
#
_symmetry.space_group_name_H-M   'P 1'
#
loop_
_entity.id
_entity.type
_entity.pdbx_description
1 polymer ?
#
loop_
_entity_poly.entity_id
_entity_poly.type
_entity_poly.pdbx_seq_one_letter_code
_entity_poly.pdbx_strand_id
1 'polypeptide(L)' 'MSAKTIAIIGGLDADLIMVTSRIPDPGESVVANHYHYSGGKGVNSAIAAYKACHKGGSTKPQPSGS' A
#
# COMPACT_ATOMS: atom_id res chain seq x y z
N MET A 1 17.45 -23.32 8.62
CA MET A 1 16.06 -22.83 8.72
C MET A 1 15.52 -22.65 7.30
N SER A 2 14.42 -23.30 6.94
CA SER A 2 13.76 -23.08 5.64
C SER A 2 13.11 -21.69 5.64
N ALA A 3 13.14 -20.99 4.49
CA ALA A 3 12.44 -19.71 4.35
C ALA A 3 10.92 -19.92 4.50
N LYS A 4 10.26 -19.09 5.32
CA LYS A 4 8.81 -19.15 5.50
C LYS A 4 8.13 -18.33 4.39
N THR A 5 7.32 -19.00 3.59
CA THR A 5 6.54 -18.37 2.51
C THR A 5 5.14 -18.00 3.02
N ILE A 6 4.68 -16.79 2.67
CA ILE A 6 3.31 -16.33 2.89
C ILE A 6 2.65 -16.13 1.53
N ALA A 7 1.53 -16.81 1.28
CA ALA A 7 0.72 -16.63 0.08
C ALA A 7 -0.54 -15.83 0.43
N ILE A 8 -0.91 -14.87 -0.42
CA ILE A 8 -2.09 -14.02 -0.24
C ILE A 8 -2.98 -14.17 -1.46
N ILE A 9 -4.23 -14.55 -1.23
CA ILE A 9 -5.25 -14.74 -2.26
C ILE A 9 -6.34 -13.71 -1.99
N GLY A 10 -6.55 -12.78 -2.92
CA GLY A 10 -7.53 -11.72 -2.77
C GLY A 10 -7.54 -10.76 -3.96
N GLY A 11 -8.48 -9.81 -3.92
CA GLY A 11 -8.70 -8.85 -5.00
C GLY A 11 -7.57 -7.83 -5.17
N LEU A 12 -7.32 -7.51 -6.43
CA LEU A 12 -6.56 -6.35 -6.90
C LEU A 12 -7.59 -5.39 -7.51
N ASP A 13 -7.99 -4.39 -6.74
CA ASP A 13 -9.00 -3.41 -7.11
C ASP A 13 -8.36 -2.03 -7.26
N ALA A 14 -8.98 -1.15 -8.05
CA ALA A 14 -8.60 0.25 -8.13
C ALA A 14 -9.61 1.09 -7.35
N ASP A 15 -9.27 1.47 -6.13
CA ASP A 15 -10.08 2.41 -5.36
C ASP A 15 -9.83 3.82 -5.90
N LEU A 16 -10.87 4.47 -6.44
CA LEU A 16 -10.80 5.83 -6.97
C LEU A 16 -11.21 6.81 -5.87
N ILE A 17 -10.27 7.58 -5.36
CA ILE A 17 -10.47 8.43 -4.19
C ILE A 17 -10.37 9.90 -4.60
N MET A 18 -11.43 10.65 -4.38
CA MET A 18 -11.46 12.11 -4.52
C MET A 18 -11.54 12.76 -3.15
N VAL A 19 -10.63 13.70 -2.88
CA VAL A 19 -10.63 14.49 -1.66
C VAL A 19 -11.26 15.85 -1.96
N THR A 20 -12.38 16.15 -1.31
CA THR A 20 -13.11 17.42 -1.41
C THR A 20 -13.11 18.13 -0.06
N SER A 21 -13.47 19.42 -0.03
CA SER A 21 -13.60 20.18 1.24
C SER A 21 -14.76 19.69 2.12
N ARG A 22 -15.76 19.04 1.51
CA ARG A 22 -16.95 18.47 2.15
C ARG A 22 -17.60 17.42 1.24
N ILE A 23 -18.51 16.64 1.81
CA ILE A 23 -19.36 15.72 1.04
C ILE A 23 -20.38 16.55 0.24
N PRO A 24 -20.59 16.26 -1.06
CA PRO A 24 -21.57 16.96 -1.88
C PRO A 24 -23.00 16.66 -1.43
N ASP A 25 -23.87 17.66 -1.53
CA ASP A 25 -25.31 17.49 -1.35
C ASP A 25 -25.95 16.80 -2.58
N PRO A 26 -27.17 16.24 -2.47
CA PRO A 26 -27.85 15.62 -3.61
C PRO A 26 -27.99 16.57 -4.81
N GLY A 27 -27.45 16.17 -5.96
CA GLY A 27 -27.47 16.95 -7.21
C GLY A 27 -26.37 18.00 -7.33
N GLU A 28 -25.53 18.19 -6.31
CA GLU A 28 -24.41 19.12 -6.35
C GLU A 28 -23.19 18.49 -7.06
N SER A 29 -22.37 19.34 -7.69
CA SER A 29 -21.01 18.99 -8.13
C SER A 29 -19.99 19.80 -7.35
N VAL A 30 -19.03 19.12 -6.71
CA VAL A 30 -17.93 19.73 -5.94
C VAL A 30 -16.60 19.42 -6.61
N VAL A 31 -15.76 20.44 -6.80
CA VAL A 31 -14.43 20.28 -7.37
C VAL A 31 -13.52 19.58 -6.36
N ALA A 32 -12.83 18.52 -6.81
CA ALA A 32 -11.87 17.80 -5.99
C ALA A 32 -10.57 18.61 -5.82
N ASN A 33 -10.06 18.62 -4.60
CA ASN A 33 -8.74 19.18 -4.28
C ASN A 33 -7.63 18.22 -4.74
N HIS A 34 -7.86 16.92 -4.59
CA HIS A 34 -6.92 15.86 -4.95
C HIS A 34 -7.64 14.61 -5.47
N TYR A 35 -6.94 13.86 -6.30
CA TYR A 35 -7.38 12.58 -6.83
C TYR A 35 -6.25 11.55 -6.71
N HIS A 36 -6.55 10.39 -6.15
CA HIS A 36 -5.58 9.30 -5.98
C HIS A 36 -6.23 7.94 -6.27
N TYR A 37 -5.40 6.99 -6.67
CA TYR A 37 -5.82 5.61 -6.91
C TYR A 37 -4.87 4.64 -6.21
N SER A 38 -5.43 3.79 -5.35
CA SER A 38 -4.71 2.68 -4.70
C SER A 38 -5.72 1.82 -3.95
N GLY A 39 -5.75 0.52 -4.20
CA GLY A 39 -6.78 -0.32 -3.59
C GLY A 39 -6.57 -1.81 -3.74
N GLY A 40 -7.58 -2.56 -3.31
CA GLY A 40 -7.60 -4.01 -3.32
C GLY A 40 -7.15 -4.60 -1.98
N LYS A 41 -8.06 -5.36 -1.36
CA LYS A 41 -7.78 -6.02 -0.06
C LYS A 41 -6.57 -6.96 -0.15
N GLY A 42 -6.42 -7.66 -1.28
CA GLY A 42 -5.29 -8.56 -1.53
C GLY A 42 -3.96 -7.82 -1.57
N VAL A 43 -3.88 -6.73 -2.34
CA VAL A 43 -2.67 -5.90 -2.44
C VAL A 43 -2.31 -5.25 -1.12
N ASN A 44 -3.28 -4.65 -0.42
CA ASN A 44 -3.04 -4.01 0.86
C ASN A 44 -2.45 -5.00 1.88
N SER A 45 -2.98 -6.23 1.92
CA SER A 45 -2.48 -7.31 2.77
C SER A 45 -1.08 -7.75 2.35
N ALA A 46 -0.80 -7.85 1.05
CA ALA A 46 0.52 -8.26 0.54
C ALA A 46 1.62 -7.26 0.88
N ILE A 47 1.35 -5.97 0.69
CA ILE A 47 2.28 -4.90 1.05
C ILE A 47 2.49 -4.86 2.57
N ALA A 48 1.43 -5.03 3.37
CA ALA A 48 1.53 -5.07 4.82
C ALA A 48 2.38 -6.26 5.31
N ALA A 49 2.13 -7.46 4.78
CA ALA A 49 2.89 -8.66 5.11
C ALA A 49 4.38 -8.48 4.75
N TYR A 50 4.67 -7.95 3.55
CA TYR A 50 6.04 -7.64 3.16
C TYR A 50 6.70 -6.67 4.14
N LYS A 51 6.06 -5.52 4.43
CA LYS A 51 6.60 -4.49 5.34
C LYS A 51 6.79 -4.99 6.77
N ALA A 52 5.91 -5.86 7.26
CA ALA A 52 6.01 -6.43 8.60
C ALA A 52 7.15 -7.45 8.70
N CYS A 53 7.33 -8.29 7.68
CA CYS A 53 8.30 -9.38 7.69
C CYS A 53 9.70 -8.97 7.21
N HIS A 54 9.85 -7.91 6.40
CA HIS A 54 11.13 -7.53 5.78
C HIS A 54 11.90 -6.41 6.50
N LYS A 55 11.43 -5.90 7.64
CA LYS A 55 12.11 -4.82 8.41
C LYS A 55 13.47 -5.20 9.05
N GLY A 56 14.01 -6.40 8.79
CA GLY A 56 15.28 -6.89 9.35
C GLY A 56 16.47 -7.01 8.38
N GLY A 57 16.37 -6.52 7.14
CA GLY A 57 17.31 -6.87 6.07
C GLY A 57 18.37 -5.84 5.66
N SER A 58 18.47 -4.66 6.28
CA SER A 58 19.49 -3.67 5.92
C SER A 58 20.74 -3.80 6.78
N THR A 59 21.43 -4.94 6.69
CA THR A 59 22.87 -4.98 6.96
C THR A 59 23.58 -4.58 5.67
N LYS A 60 24.01 -3.33 5.58
CA LYS A 60 24.93 -2.91 4.51
C LYS A 60 26.26 -3.64 4.79
N PRO A 61 26.85 -4.39 3.84
CA PRO A 61 28.18 -4.95 4.06
C PRO A 61 29.15 -3.76 4.20
N GLN A 62 29.74 -3.61 5.39
CA GLN A 62 30.81 -2.66 5.63
C GLN A 62 32.05 -3.24 4.93
N PRO A 63 32.65 -2.55 3.93
CA PRO A 63 33.84 -3.06 3.30
C PRO A 63 34.96 -3.06 4.34
N SER A 64 35.51 -4.23 4.64
CA SER A 64 36.76 -4.39 5.37
C SER A 64 37.89 -3.90 4.48
N GLY A 65 38.20 -2.60 4.58
CA GLY A 65 39.41 -2.00 4.03
C GLY A 65 40.49 -1.95 5.10
N SER A 66 41.62 -2.57 4.77
CA SER A 66 42.91 -2.62 5.48
C SER A 66 43.49 -1.26 5.83
#